data_AF-A0AAW7QQS7-F1
#
_entry.id   AF-A0AAW7QQS7-F1
#
_cell.length_a   1.000
_cell.length_b   1.000
_cell.length_c   1.000
_cell.angle_alpha   90.00
_cell.angle_beta   90.00
_cell.angle_gamma   90.00
#
_symmetry.space_group_name_H-M   'P 1'
#
loop_
_entity.id
_entity.type
_entity.pdbx_description
1 polymer ?
#
loop_
_entity_poly.entity_id
_entity_poly.type
_entity_poly.pdbx_seq_one_letter_code
_entity_poly.pdbx_strand_id
1 'polypeptide(L)'
;MNSITLIPRFLRLILVFCITLYAVLGISVSLSTPAQNLTVSEECIPGTAWRWTHGPLFPEKADQLQQSLRSMGITAQVTARSFGETDSCGEFRLHEVDFFINIRELQIATLIEQDDIVEQIKTIVGEHKHLRPGRLQITLPNGETVFTRLSFDKNQLAPSDSIPLTNVLNTTFLPIVMRLQAPAEVITRKVYVIVYDPLLSNGQHLSEYLRWHSHTVLTQETVEFFRRVTGGMLNYEIVYTTVVTDGWPRKIDGFRYSEAEYLGVIRGTVPPHTPDNVDYNAIVNSPVFDICGRANRGEIDEVWIYNGPWFGFYESTLVGPNAYFYNSPPVPGPHTCNRLIPIMGPSPERSLDSAIHNFGHRVESTMTKVYGSWQQNRTAHNWERFALVRALSPNYSYSGCGNIHYPPNGSRDYDYANTATVLSNCDDFAQYPNLSNPLDVVTPITCSRWNCDHLGFLEFWFRHIPAKQGCGSDTVANNWWKYMSMPELALSPSSTCQ
;
A
#
# COMPACT_ATOMS: atom_id res chain seq x y z
N MET A 1 -0.78 -33.11 -79.96
CA MET A 1 -1.94 -33.63 -80.70
C MET A 1 -3.09 -33.79 -79.71
N ASN A 2 -4.29 -33.34 -80.11
CA ASN A 2 -5.64 -33.62 -79.59
C ASN A 2 -5.80 -33.76 -78.05
N SER A 3 -6.36 -32.80 -77.31
CA SER A 3 -7.73 -32.25 -77.37
C SER A 3 -8.83 -33.28 -77.12
N ILE A 4 -9.67 -33.04 -76.10
CA ILE A 4 -11.15 -33.18 -76.13
C ILE A 4 -11.79 -32.50 -74.89
N THR A 5 -12.45 -31.37 -75.20
CA THR A 5 -13.73 -30.79 -74.68
C THR A 5 -13.96 -30.57 -73.17
N LEU A 6 -14.24 -29.34 -72.67
CA LEU A 6 -15.37 -28.39 -72.89
C LEU A 6 -16.69 -28.73 -72.15
N ILE A 7 -17.02 -27.92 -71.14
CA ILE A 7 -18.37 -27.39 -70.78
C ILE A 7 -18.19 -26.27 -69.70
N PRO A 8 -19.04 -25.21 -69.65
CA PRO A 8 -18.47 -23.84 -69.76
C PRO A 8 -19.03 -22.75 -68.80
N ARG A 9 -18.47 -21.51 -68.92
CA ARG A 9 -19.12 -20.16 -68.78
C ARG A 9 -19.88 -19.84 -67.46
N PHE A 10 -19.73 -18.72 -66.74
CA PHE A 10 -19.15 -17.37 -66.89
C PHE A 10 -18.59 -16.96 -65.49
N LEU A 11 -17.63 -16.04 -65.28
CA LEU A 11 -16.70 -15.31 -66.13
C LEU A 11 -15.48 -14.89 -65.26
N ARG A 12 -14.33 -14.57 -65.87
CA ARG A 12 -13.29 -13.70 -65.31
C ARG A 12 -12.88 -12.70 -66.40
N LEU A 13 -12.93 -11.42 -66.06
CA LEU A 13 -12.43 -10.17 -66.69
C LEU A 13 -13.49 -9.12 -66.29
N ILE A 14 -13.15 -7.93 -65.78
CA ILE A 14 -12.17 -6.99 -66.32
C ILE A 14 -11.27 -6.45 -65.20
N LEU A 15 -9.97 -6.64 -65.36
CA LEU A 15 -8.96 -5.73 -64.82
C LEU A 15 -8.64 -4.73 -65.94
N VAL A 16 -8.44 -3.45 -65.62
CA VAL A 16 -7.98 -2.38 -66.54
C VAL A 16 -8.97 -1.95 -67.64
N PHE A 17 -9.95 -1.11 -67.29
CA PHE A 17 -10.13 0.25 -67.85
C PHE A 17 -11.33 0.95 -67.19
N CYS A 18 -11.08 2.03 -66.42
CA CYS A 18 -12.00 3.15 -66.14
C CYS A 18 -11.37 4.13 -65.13
N ILE A 19 -10.19 4.65 -65.48
CA ILE A 19 -9.86 6.04 -65.11
C ILE A 19 -10.67 6.93 -66.08
N THR A 20 -11.07 8.13 -65.63
CA THR A 20 -11.93 9.11 -66.35
C THR A 20 -13.40 8.75 -66.56
N LEU A 21 -14.25 8.89 -65.53
CA LEU A 21 -15.39 9.85 -65.52
C LEU A 21 -16.14 9.87 -64.16
N TYR A 22 -15.59 10.54 -63.14
CA TYR A 22 -16.38 11.01 -61.97
C TYR A 22 -15.75 12.29 -61.40
N ALA A 23 -15.73 13.34 -62.23
CA ALA A 23 -15.80 14.71 -61.77
C ALA A 23 -17.25 15.20 -62.01
N VAL A 24 -17.69 16.22 -61.27
CA VAL A 24 -19.08 16.76 -61.26
C VAL A 24 -20.08 15.90 -60.47
N LEU A 25 -19.91 15.85 -59.15
CA LEU A 25 -20.89 16.32 -58.13
C LEU A 25 -20.29 16.07 -56.74
N GLY A 26 -19.95 17.15 -56.04
CA GLY A 26 -19.17 17.06 -54.80
C GLY A 26 -20.01 16.68 -53.59
N ILE A 27 -19.82 15.46 -53.06
CA ILE A 27 -20.05 15.12 -51.66
C ILE A 27 -18.87 14.26 -51.19
N SER A 28 -17.97 14.83 -50.40
CA SER A 28 -16.87 14.12 -49.76
C SER A 28 -17.36 13.41 -48.50
N VAL A 29 -17.68 12.11 -48.59
CA VAL A 29 -17.94 11.28 -47.40
C VAL A 29 -16.62 10.72 -46.89
N SER A 30 -15.99 11.45 -45.97
CA SER A 30 -14.82 10.97 -45.23
C SER A 30 -15.23 9.92 -44.20
N LEU A 31 -15.10 8.63 -44.54
CA LEU A 31 -15.17 7.53 -43.57
C LEU A 31 -13.84 7.40 -42.81
N SER A 32 -13.45 8.49 -42.15
CA SER A 32 -12.58 8.47 -40.99
C SER A 32 -13.46 8.53 -39.77
N THR A 33 -13.90 7.38 -39.27
CA THR A 33 -14.35 7.28 -37.88
C THR A 33 -13.18 7.74 -37.01
N PRO A 34 -13.29 8.82 -36.23
CA PRO A 34 -12.27 9.14 -35.24
C PRO A 34 -12.15 7.93 -34.32
N ALA A 35 -10.93 7.57 -33.93
CA ALA A 35 -10.79 6.80 -32.71
C ALA A 35 -11.49 7.61 -31.62
N GLN A 36 -12.60 7.10 -31.08
CA GLN A 36 -13.17 7.68 -29.88
C GLN A 36 -12.12 7.49 -28.81
N ASN A 37 -11.42 8.58 -28.48
CA ASN A 37 -10.72 8.68 -27.21
C ASN A 37 -11.80 8.44 -26.15
N LEU A 38 -11.82 7.23 -25.62
CA LEU A 38 -12.40 6.94 -24.31
C LEU A 38 -11.52 7.66 -23.30
N THR A 39 -11.71 8.98 -23.22
CA THR A 39 -11.48 9.73 -21.99
C THR A 39 -12.50 9.20 -20.99
N VAL A 40 -12.18 8.04 -20.40
CA VAL A 40 -12.65 7.73 -19.07
C VAL A 40 -12.01 8.80 -18.19
N SER A 41 -12.71 9.91 -18.02
CA SER A 41 -12.56 10.66 -16.79
C SER A 41 -12.96 9.67 -15.71
N GLU A 42 -11.97 9.12 -14.99
CA GLU A 42 -12.25 8.46 -13.73
C GLU A 42 -12.96 9.50 -12.87
N GLU A 43 -14.28 9.34 -12.73
CA GLU A 43 -15.07 10.08 -11.77
C GLU A 43 -14.46 9.74 -10.41
N CYS A 44 -13.88 10.74 -9.75
CA CYS A 44 -13.17 10.48 -8.51
C CYS A 44 -14.18 9.99 -7.47
N ILE A 45 -13.82 8.92 -6.76
CA ILE A 45 -14.67 8.31 -5.73
C ILE A 45 -14.02 8.65 -4.38
N PRO A 46 -14.65 9.50 -3.55
CA PRO A 46 -14.07 9.89 -2.26
C PRO A 46 -13.78 8.69 -1.36
N GLY A 47 -12.64 8.74 -0.68
CA GLY A 47 -12.18 7.68 0.22
C GLY A 47 -11.68 6.41 -0.49
N THR A 48 -11.25 6.51 -1.75
CA THR A 48 -10.77 5.38 -2.54
C THR A 48 -9.54 5.71 -3.38
N ALA A 49 -8.86 4.67 -3.87
CA ALA A 49 -7.67 4.75 -4.71
C ALA A 49 -6.50 5.48 -4.01
N TRP A 50 -6.36 5.17 -2.72
CA TRP A 50 -5.38 5.73 -1.81
C TRP A 50 -3.94 5.47 -2.27
N ARG A 51 -3.09 6.47 -1.99
CA ARG A 51 -1.66 6.47 -2.25
C ARG A 51 -0.95 7.24 -1.14
N TRP A 52 0.07 6.62 -0.57
CA TRP A 52 1.13 7.30 0.18
C TRP A 52 1.74 8.44 -0.64
N THR A 53 1.60 9.67 -0.14
CA THR A 53 2.11 10.88 -0.79
C THR A 53 2.44 11.99 0.19
N HIS A 54 3.12 13.00 -0.34
CA HIS A 54 3.39 14.25 0.35
C HIS A 54 2.20 15.20 0.24
N GLY A 55 1.76 15.75 1.37
CA GLY A 55 0.74 16.78 1.45
C GLY A 55 1.33 18.21 1.53
N PRO A 56 0.51 19.20 1.94
CA PRO A 56 0.93 20.59 2.13
C PRO A 56 2.14 20.78 3.07
N LEU A 57 2.80 21.92 2.92
CA LEU A 57 3.81 22.40 3.88
C LEU A 57 3.17 22.85 5.19
N PHE A 58 3.90 22.69 6.30
CA PHE A 58 3.50 23.09 7.65
C PHE A 58 4.41 24.23 8.15
N PRO A 59 4.29 25.46 7.61
CA PRO A 59 5.19 26.56 7.93
C PRO A 59 5.23 26.88 9.43
N GLU A 60 4.08 26.86 10.12
CA GLU A 60 4.03 27.06 11.58
C GLU A 60 4.86 26.04 12.36
N LYS A 61 4.97 24.80 11.87
CA LYS A 61 5.78 23.74 12.51
C LYS A 61 7.26 23.85 12.15
N ALA A 62 7.55 24.27 10.92
CA ALA A 62 8.90 24.65 10.54
C ALA A 62 9.41 25.81 11.42
N ASP A 63 8.61 26.86 11.60
CA ASP A 63 8.94 28.04 12.40
C ASP A 63 9.06 27.72 13.90
N GLN A 64 8.17 26.88 14.45
CA GLN A 64 8.28 26.41 15.85
C GLN A 64 9.61 25.70 16.09
N LEU A 65 9.94 24.69 15.25
CA LEU A 65 11.20 23.97 15.37
C LEU A 65 12.41 24.88 15.13
N GLN A 66 12.35 25.78 14.14
CA GLN A 66 13.42 26.73 13.84
C GLN A 66 13.67 27.71 15.00
N GLN A 67 12.65 28.09 15.76
CA GLN A 67 12.79 28.89 16.98
C GLN A 67 13.46 28.08 18.11
N SER A 68 13.06 26.82 18.32
CA SER A 68 13.72 25.92 19.28
C SER A 68 15.21 25.75 18.97
N LEU A 69 15.58 25.47 17.71
CA LEU A 69 16.98 25.33 17.28
C LEU A 69 17.79 26.62 17.53
N ARG A 70 17.23 27.79 17.18
CA ARG A 70 17.88 29.09 17.43
C ARG A 70 18.11 29.36 18.92
N SER A 71 17.19 28.93 19.80
CA SER A 71 17.35 29.08 21.26
C SER A 71 18.55 28.29 21.82
N MET A 72 19.03 27.30 21.06
CA MET A 72 20.20 26.46 21.38
C MET A 72 21.46 26.88 20.61
N GLY A 73 21.45 28.02 19.91
CA GLY A 73 22.59 28.50 19.13
C GLY A 73 22.79 27.82 17.77
N ILE A 74 21.78 27.06 17.29
CA ILE A 74 21.81 26.41 15.98
C ILE A 74 21.04 27.28 14.97
N THR A 75 21.75 27.88 14.01
CA THR A 75 21.12 28.62 12.92
C THR A 75 20.79 27.67 11.78
N ALA A 76 19.52 27.28 11.67
CA ALA A 76 19.03 26.43 10.59
C ALA A 76 17.92 27.10 9.76
N GLN A 77 17.75 26.60 8.54
CA GLN A 77 16.51 26.72 7.77
C GLN A 77 15.73 25.41 7.92
N VAL A 78 14.49 25.49 8.39
CA VAL A 78 13.61 24.33 8.53
C VAL A 78 12.53 24.34 7.45
N THR A 79 12.19 23.17 6.92
CA THR A 79 10.96 22.93 6.16
C THR A 79 10.25 21.74 6.80
N ALA A 80 8.96 21.90 7.11
CA ALA A 80 8.10 20.82 7.56
C ALA A 80 7.06 20.55 6.48
N ARG A 81 6.86 19.29 6.12
CA ARG A 81 5.94 18.84 5.07
C ARG A 81 5.10 17.70 5.59
N SER A 82 3.81 17.70 5.32
CA SER A 82 2.97 16.57 5.69
C SER A 82 3.20 15.36 4.78
N PHE A 83 3.00 14.18 5.35
CA PHE A 83 2.94 12.92 4.63
C PHE A 83 1.75 12.10 5.13
N GLY A 84 1.18 11.28 4.24
CA GLY A 84 -0.01 10.50 4.51
C GLY A 84 -0.60 9.97 3.22
N GLU A 85 -1.89 9.66 3.24
CA GLU A 85 -2.57 9.05 2.10
C GLU A 85 -3.44 10.10 1.39
N THR A 86 -3.47 10.09 0.05
CA THR A 86 -4.40 10.88 -0.76
C THR A 86 -5.27 9.97 -1.62
N ASP A 87 -6.57 10.25 -1.63
CA ASP A 87 -7.55 9.51 -2.42
C ASP A 87 -7.61 9.98 -3.89
N SER A 88 -8.45 9.33 -4.70
CA SER A 88 -8.66 9.69 -6.11
C SER A 88 -9.21 11.11 -6.34
N CYS A 89 -9.83 11.73 -5.33
CA CYS A 89 -10.38 13.09 -5.38
C CYS A 89 -9.40 14.18 -4.89
N GLY A 90 -8.26 13.80 -4.31
CA GLY A 90 -7.32 14.74 -3.69
C GLY A 90 -7.60 15.04 -2.22
N GLU A 91 -8.48 14.29 -1.54
CA GLU A 91 -8.61 14.34 -0.08
C GLU A 91 -7.32 13.77 0.54
N PHE A 92 -6.54 14.62 1.22
CA PHE A 92 -5.32 14.22 1.92
C PHE A 92 -5.59 13.97 3.40
N ARG A 93 -5.13 12.82 3.91
CA ARG A 93 -5.19 12.46 5.32
C ARG A 93 -3.80 12.42 5.93
N LEU A 94 -3.56 13.33 6.87
CA LEU A 94 -2.29 13.47 7.57
C LEU A 94 -1.97 12.22 8.41
N HIS A 95 -0.89 11.54 8.06
CA HIS A 95 -0.32 10.45 8.85
C HIS A 95 0.82 10.94 9.75
N GLU A 96 1.78 11.65 9.17
CA GLU A 96 2.99 12.14 9.82
C GLU A 96 3.46 13.48 9.22
N VAL A 97 4.45 14.10 9.86
CA VAL A 97 5.11 15.33 9.37
C VAL A 97 6.61 15.09 9.25
N ASP A 98 7.11 15.23 8.03
CA ASP A 98 8.51 15.15 7.69
C ASP A 98 9.19 16.50 7.92
N PHE A 99 10.42 16.45 8.45
CA PHE A 99 11.23 17.62 8.76
C PHE A 99 12.55 17.60 7.99
N PHE A 100 12.82 18.69 7.28
CA PHE A 100 14.04 18.91 6.51
C PHE A 100 14.75 20.12 7.12
N ILE A 101 15.92 19.91 7.70
CA ILE A 101 16.67 20.90 8.47
C ILE A 101 18.02 21.11 7.78
N ASN A 102 18.29 22.33 7.32
CA ASN A 102 19.57 22.72 6.75
C ASN A 102 20.28 23.66 7.74
N ILE A 103 21.29 23.15 8.45
CA ILE A 103 22.08 23.90 9.42
C ILE A 103 23.09 24.76 8.65
N ARG A 104 22.98 26.08 8.82
CA ARG A 104 23.85 27.07 8.18
C ARG A 104 25.06 27.40 9.04
N GLU A 105 24.85 27.60 10.35
CA GLU A 105 25.89 28.00 11.28
C GLU A 105 25.66 27.37 12.67
N LEU A 106 26.76 27.03 13.33
CA LEU A 106 26.80 26.58 14.73
C LEU A 106 27.59 27.62 15.53
N GLN A 107 27.04 28.10 16.65
CA GLN A 107 27.74 29.09 17.47
C GLN A 107 28.86 28.45 18.31
N ILE A 108 30.00 29.13 18.42
CA ILE A 108 31.28 28.65 18.99
C ILE A 108 31.16 28.10 20.43
N ALA A 109 30.13 28.47 21.19
CA ALA A 109 29.83 27.88 22.49
C ALA A 109 29.45 26.38 22.43
N THR A 110 29.15 25.86 21.24
CA THR A 110 28.88 24.44 20.97
C THR A 110 30.10 23.76 20.36
N LEU A 111 31.12 23.48 21.19
CA LEU A 111 32.16 22.47 20.88
C LEU A 111 31.57 21.06 21.09
N ILE A 112 30.51 20.78 20.37
CA ILE A 112 29.68 19.58 20.47
C ILE A 112 29.96 18.70 19.25
N GLU A 113 30.12 17.40 19.45
CA GLU A 113 30.35 16.46 18.35
C GLU A 113 29.11 16.38 17.43
N GLN A 114 29.29 16.01 16.16
CA GLN A 114 28.19 16.07 15.18
C GLN A 114 27.00 15.17 15.59
N ASP A 115 27.27 14.03 16.23
CA ASP A 115 26.27 13.09 16.72
C ASP A 115 25.42 13.68 17.86
N ASP A 116 26.02 14.40 18.80
CA ASP A 116 25.29 15.07 19.90
C ASP A 116 24.32 16.13 19.38
N ILE A 117 24.69 16.88 18.32
CA ILE A 117 23.79 17.84 17.67
C ILE A 117 22.61 17.10 17.02
N VAL A 118 22.86 15.96 16.39
CA VAL A 118 21.81 15.12 15.77
C VAL A 118 20.85 14.58 16.83
N GLU A 119 21.34 14.06 17.96
CA GLU A 119 20.49 13.55 19.06
C GLU A 119 19.69 14.65 19.76
N GLN A 120 20.25 15.84 19.94
CA GLN A 120 19.51 17.00 20.42
C GLN A 120 18.37 17.37 19.46
N ILE A 121 18.62 17.43 18.15
CA ILE A 121 17.59 17.72 17.15
C ILE A 121 16.51 16.63 17.13
N LYS A 122 16.88 15.35 17.16
CA LYS A 122 15.93 14.22 17.28
C LYS A 122 15.02 14.38 18.49
N THR A 123 15.60 14.71 19.65
CA THR A 123 14.86 14.92 20.92
C THR A 123 13.83 16.04 20.78
N ILE A 124 14.22 17.21 20.29
CA ILE A 124 13.31 18.37 20.12
C ILE A 124 12.15 18.03 19.18
N VAL A 125 12.42 17.35 18.06
CA VAL A 125 11.38 16.97 17.10
C VAL A 125 10.45 15.91 17.71
N GLY A 126 10.98 14.95 18.48
CA GLY A 126 10.19 13.97 19.24
C GLY A 126 9.31 14.58 20.35
N GLU A 127 9.72 15.70 20.95
CA GLU A 127 8.92 16.41 21.96
C GLU A 127 7.66 17.10 21.42
N HIS A 128 7.51 17.21 20.09
CA HIS A 128 6.31 17.75 19.45
C HIS A 128 5.13 16.77 19.52
N LYS A 129 4.64 16.44 20.73
CA LYS A 129 3.61 15.43 21.07
C LYS A 129 2.27 15.49 20.30
N HIS A 130 2.01 16.53 19.53
CA HIS A 130 0.83 16.67 18.67
C HIS A 130 1.09 16.36 17.19
N LEU A 131 2.35 16.10 16.84
CA LEU A 131 2.81 15.64 15.54
C LEU A 131 3.27 14.20 15.70
N ARG A 132 3.01 13.39 14.68
CA ARG A 132 3.81 12.19 14.43
C ARG A 132 4.97 12.65 13.55
N PRO A 133 6.19 12.82 14.07
CA PRO A 133 7.32 13.13 13.24
C PRO A 133 7.65 11.89 12.40
N GLY A 134 7.69 12.05 11.08
CA GLY A 134 7.98 10.97 10.16
C GLY A 134 9.48 10.87 9.91
N ARG A 135 9.85 11.26 8.69
CA ARG A 135 11.23 11.39 8.26
C ARG A 135 11.84 12.68 8.78
N LEU A 136 13.02 12.59 9.41
CA LEU A 136 13.86 13.72 9.76
C LEU A 136 15.15 13.65 8.93
N GLN A 137 15.39 14.70 8.13
CA GLN A 137 16.61 14.93 7.37
C GLN A 137 17.33 16.14 7.94
N ILE A 138 18.61 15.98 8.29
CA ILE A 138 19.49 17.05 8.79
C ILE A 138 20.68 17.16 7.84
N THR A 139 20.78 18.29 7.12
CA THR A 139 21.98 18.65 6.38
C THR A 139 22.86 19.54 7.25
N LEU A 140 24.10 19.10 7.47
CA LEU A 140 25.13 19.75 8.26
C LEU A 140 25.90 20.78 7.41
N PRO A 141 26.62 21.76 8.01
CA PRO A 141 27.36 22.78 7.27
C PRO A 141 28.49 22.25 6.36
N ASN A 142 28.99 21.03 6.62
CA ASN A 142 29.96 20.33 5.76
C ASN A 142 29.33 19.73 4.49
N GLY A 143 28.01 19.87 4.29
CA GLY A 143 27.24 19.28 3.18
C GLY A 143 26.80 17.84 3.42
N GLU A 144 27.24 17.22 4.51
CA GLU A 144 26.78 15.90 4.92
C GLU A 144 25.31 15.92 5.30
N THR A 145 24.60 14.84 5.03
CA THR A 145 23.19 14.70 5.40
C THR A 145 22.98 13.45 6.23
N VAL A 146 22.35 13.61 7.39
CA VAL A 146 21.89 12.55 8.27
C VAL A 146 20.40 12.36 8.05
N PHE A 147 19.97 11.10 7.97
CA PHE A 147 18.57 10.72 7.87
C PHE A 147 18.22 9.84 9.06
N THR A 148 17.07 10.11 9.68
CA THR A 148 16.53 9.30 10.76
C THR A 148 15.02 9.27 10.64
N ARG A 149 14.40 8.15 10.96
CA ARG A 149 12.97 8.12 11.26
C ARG A 149 12.81 8.37 12.75
N LEU A 150 11.85 9.20 13.14
CA LEU A 150 11.51 9.37 14.54
C LEU A 150 10.36 8.42 14.88
N SER A 151 10.70 7.14 15.07
CA SER A 151 9.73 6.20 15.61
C SER A 151 9.22 6.73 16.95
N PHE A 152 7.91 6.65 17.18
CA PHE A 152 7.30 6.94 18.48
C PHE A 152 7.52 5.79 19.50
N ASP A 153 8.48 4.91 19.23
CA ASP A 153 9.02 3.93 20.16
C ASP A 153 9.64 4.60 21.39
N LYS A 154 8.91 4.56 22.51
CA LYS A 154 9.42 4.96 23.83
C LYS A 154 10.58 4.10 24.37
N ASN A 155 11.09 3.15 23.59
CA ASN A 155 12.02 2.12 24.05
C ASN A 155 13.50 2.41 23.77
N GLN A 156 13.86 3.55 23.15
CA GLN A 156 15.26 4.02 23.12
C GLN A 156 15.55 5.04 24.23
N LEU A 157 15.41 4.60 25.49
CA LEU A 157 15.96 5.28 26.67
C LEU A 157 16.19 4.27 27.81
N ALA A 158 17.06 3.30 27.54
CA ALA A 158 17.74 2.49 28.56
C ALA A 158 19.23 2.39 28.18
N PRO A 159 20.17 2.71 29.09
CA PRO A 159 21.59 2.63 28.79
C PRO A 159 22.04 1.17 28.57
N SER A 160 23.10 1.02 27.79
CA SER A 160 23.65 -0.29 27.40
C SER A 160 24.40 -0.98 28.54
N ASP A 161 23.66 -1.62 29.45
CA ASP A 161 24.24 -2.57 30.39
C ASP A 161 24.34 -3.97 29.76
N SER A 162 25.58 -4.37 29.46
CA SER A 162 25.92 -5.72 29.02
C SER A 162 25.70 -6.72 30.16
N ILE A 163 24.67 -7.58 30.05
CA ILE A 163 24.44 -8.69 31.00
C ILE A 163 24.72 -10.03 30.30
N PRO A 164 25.48 -10.98 30.91
CA PRO A 164 25.90 -12.21 30.22
C PRO A 164 24.77 -13.23 30.07
N LEU A 165 24.87 -14.07 29.04
CA LEU A 165 24.06 -15.28 28.85
C LEU A 165 24.25 -16.29 30.00
N THR A 166 23.39 -16.27 31.03
CA THR A 166 23.05 -17.46 31.85
C THR A 166 21.71 -17.28 32.58
N ASN A 167 21.05 -18.40 32.90
CA ASN A 167 19.88 -18.55 33.78
C ASN A 167 18.51 -18.01 33.29
N VAL A 168 17.95 -18.68 32.29
CA VAL A 168 16.49 -18.75 32.14
C VAL A 168 15.93 -19.66 33.24
N LEU A 169 15.25 -19.08 34.23
CA LEU A 169 14.62 -19.81 35.32
C LEU A 169 13.11 -19.99 35.06
N ASN A 170 12.71 -21.24 34.91
CA ASN A 170 11.35 -21.80 34.85
C ASN A 170 10.20 -20.86 35.26
N THR A 171 9.47 -20.32 34.28
CA THR A 171 8.03 -20.09 34.40
C THR A 171 7.30 -21.31 33.85
N THR A 172 6.70 -22.10 34.74
CA THR A 172 5.93 -23.30 34.39
C THR A 172 4.66 -22.93 33.65
N PHE A 173 4.70 -22.97 32.31
CA PHE A 173 3.49 -23.03 31.50
C PHE A 173 2.73 -24.33 31.83
N LEU A 174 1.45 -24.19 32.19
CA LEU A 174 0.52 -25.32 32.28
C LEU A 174 0.44 -26.02 30.91
N PRO A 175 0.41 -27.36 30.87
CA PRO A 175 0.43 -28.08 29.61
C PRO A 175 -0.85 -27.81 28.84
N ILE A 176 -0.71 -27.11 27.71
CA ILE A 176 -1.78 -26.99 26.71
C ILE A 176 -2.15 -28.41 26.31
N VAL A 177 -3.42 -28.77 26.50
CA VAL A 177 -3.98 -30.01 25.96
C VAL A 177 -3.84 -29.95 24.45
N MET A 178 -2.85 -30.68 23.93
CA MET A 178 -2.55 -30.79 22.50
C MET A 178 -3.70 -31.56 21.82
N ARG A 179 -4.83 -30.89 21.61
CA ARG A 179 -5.91 -31.38 20.76
C ARG A 179 -5.33 -31.55 19.37
N LEU A 180 -5.51 -32.75 18.80
CA LEU A 180 -5.30 -33.02 17.38
C LEU A 180 -6.31 -32.18 16.57
N GLN A 181 -5.98 -30.92 16.34
CA GLN A 181 -6.54 -30.17 15.22
C GLN A 181 -5.99 -30.79 13.93
N ALA A 182 -6.83 -30.89 12.90
CA ALA A 182 -6.35 -31.15 11.56
C ALA A 182 -5.28 -30.08 11.21
N PRO A 183 -4.25 -30.41 10.42
CA PRO A 183 -3.26 -29.42 10.01
C PRO A 183 -3.98 -28.22 9.39
N ALA A 184 -3.62 -27.02 9.85
CA ALA A 184 -4.17 -25.78 9.31
C ALA A 184 -3.93 -25.73 7.79
N GLU A 185 -4.86 -25.14 7.05
CA GLU A 185 -4.76 -25.04 5.59
C GLU A 185 -3.59 -24.11 5.23
N VAL A 186 -2.47 -24.68 4.77
CA VAL A 186 -1.30 -23.90 4.37
C VAL A 186 -1.56 -23.26 3.01
N ILE A 187 -1.49 -21.94 2.96
CA ILE A 187 -1.64 -21.13 1.76
C ILE A 187 -0.24 -20.65 1.34
N THR A 188 0.21 -21.06 0.15
CA THR A 188 1.45 -20.57 -0.46
C THR A 188 1.12 -19.70 -1.68
N ARG A 189 1.70 -18.50 -1.78
CA ARG A 189 1.49 -17.57 -2.90
C ARG A 189 2.83 -17.18 -3.53
N LYS A 190 2.97 -17.39 -4.84
CA LYS A 190 4.17 -17.04 -5.61
C LYS A 190 4.17 -15.56 -6.02
N VAL A 191 5.06 -14.77 -5.43
CA VAL A 191 5.16 -13.32 -5.64
C VAL A 191 6.22 -12.98 -6.69
N TYR A 192 5.86 -12.12 -7.63
CA TYR A 192 6.80 -11.41 -8.49
C TYR A 192 7.04 -10.01 -7.93
N VAL A 193 8.29 -9.71 -7.57
CA VAL A 193 8.70 -8.36 -7.18
C VAL A 193 9.19 -7.58 -8.40
N ILE A 194 8.63 -6.40 -8.64
CA ILE A 194 9.12 -5.40 -9.60
C ILE A 194 9.56 -4.18 -8.80
N VAL A 195 10.69 -3.58 -9.15
CA VAL A 195 11.24 -2.43 -8.44
C VAL A 195 11.55 -1.35 -9.46
N TYR A 196 10.89 -0.19 -9.38
CA TYR A 196 11.31 0.99 -10.13
C TYR A 196 12.37 1.74 -9.34
N ASP A 197 13.63 1.55 -9.69
CA ASP A 197 14.78 2.17 -9.03
C ASP A 197 15.78 2.71 -10.07
N PRO A 198 15.44 3.83 -10.75
CA PRO A 198 16.22 4.38 -11.85
C PRO A 198 17.68 4.63 -11.48
N LEU A 199 18.60 4.27 -12.37
CA LEU A 199 20.01 4.62 -12.26
C LEU A 199 20.18 6.09 -12.63
N LEU A 200 20.70 6.89 -11.71
CA LEU A 200 20.90 8.32 -11.87
C LEU A 200 22.20 8.65 -12.60
N SER A 201 22.28 9.86 -13.14
CA SER A 201 23.45 10.39 -13.85
C SER A 201 24.75 10.41 -13.02
N ASN A 202 24.65 10.35 -11.69
CA ASN A 202 25.80 10.25 -10.77
C ASN A 202 26.27 8.80 -10.52
N GLY A 203 25.61 7.80 -11.12
CA GLY A 203 25.95 6.37 -10.99
C GLY A 203 25.33 5.66 -9.78
N GLN A 204 24.48 6.32 -9.00
CA GLN A 204 23.72 5.69 -7.90
C GLN A 204 22.31 5.30 -8.34
N HIS A 205 21.72 4.32 -7.67
CA HIS A 205 20.27 4.11 -7.75
C HIS A 205 19.51 5.24 -7.05
N LEU A 206 18.28 5.51 -7.49
CA LEU A 206 17.41 6.51 -6.89
C LEU A 206 17.22 6.27 -5.39
N SER A 207 16.97 5.02 -4.99
CA SER A 207 16.77 4.63 -3.59
C SER A 207 18.01 4.90 -2.74
N GLU A 208 19.22 4.65 -3.26
CA GLU A 208 20.49 4.94 -2.60
C GLU A 208 20.71 6.45 -2.46
N TYR A 209 20.50 7.21 -3.54
CA TYR A 209 20.68 8.66 -3.56
C TYR A 209 19.71 9.36 -2.59
N LEU A 210 18.45 8.93 -2.56
CA LEU A 210 17.43 9.46 -1.65
C LEU A 210 17.42 8.76 -0.27
N ARG A 211 18.34 7.82 0.00
CA ARG A 211 18.44 7.01 1.23
C ARG A 211 17.09 6.44 1.70
N TRP A 212 16.41 5.79 0.76
CA TRP A 212 15.20 5.00 1.00
C TRP A 212 15.54 3.62 1.59
N HIS A 213 14.54 2.94 2.14
CA HIS A 213 14.70 1.59 2.66
C HIS A 213 14.99 0.60 1.53
N SER A 214 15.79 -0.44 1.81
CA SER A 214 16.02 -1.50 0.82
C SER A 214 14.72 -2.25 0.52
N HIS A 215 14.33 -2.30 -0.76
CA HIS A 215 13.17 -3.08 -1.20
C HIS A 215 13.29 -4.56 -0.78
N THR A 216 14.51 -5.12 -0.77
CA THR A 216 14.78 -6.52 -0.38
C THR A 216 14.49 -6.75 1.10
N VAL A 217 14.90 -5.83 1.96
CA VAL A 217 14.60 -5.89 3.41
C VAL A 217 13.10 -5.79 3.64
N LEU A 218 12.44 -4.76 3.08
CA LEU A 218 10.99 -4.60 3.19
C LEU A 218 10.20 -5.80 2.63
N THR A 219 10.68 -6.41 1.54
CA THR A 219 10.07 -7.62 0.97
C THR A 219 10.13 -8.76 1.98
N GLN A 220 11.33 -9.05 2.52
CA GLN A 220 11.53 -10.15 3.46
C GLN A 220 10.77 -9.93 4.78
N GLU A 221 10.81 -8.71 5.32
CA GLU A 221 10.05 -8.34 6.52
C GLU A 221 8.54 -8.46 6.31
N THR A 222 8.03 -8.14 5.11
CA THR A 222 6.62 -8.34 4.75
C THR A 222 6.25 -9.81 4.71
N VAL A 223 7.08 -10.66 4.09
CA VAL A 223 6.91 -12.12 4.08
C VAL A 223 6.89 -12.67 5.51
N GLU A 224 7.83 -12.25 6.35
CA GLU A 224 7.96 -12.69 7.74
C GLU A 224 6.82 -12.19 8.63
N PHE A 225 6.34 -10.95 8.44
CA PHE A 225 5.17 -10.41 9.12
C PHE A 225 3.95 -11.31 8.88
N PHE A 226 3.61 -11.60 7.62
CA PHE A 226 2.44 -12.41 7.30
C PHE A 226 2.57 -13.85 7.78
N ARG A 227 3.76 -14.43 7.68
CA ARG A 227 4.05 -15.75 8.28
C ARG A 227 3.89 -15.74 9.80
N ARG A 228 4.31 -14.68 10.49
CA ARG A 228 4.21 -14.53 11.95
C ARG A 228 2.77 -14.33 12.43
N VAL A 229 2.01 -13.42 11.84
CA VAL A 229 0.64 -13.12 12.30
C VAL A 229 -0.35 -14.26 12.00
N THR A 230 -0.07 -15.07 10.98
CA THR A 230 -0.89 -16.24 10.62
C THR A 230 -0.40 -17.56 11.22
N GLY A 231 0.62 -17.55 12.09
CA GLY A 231 1.17 -18.77 12.70
C GLY A 231 1.78 -19.76 11.70
N GLY A 232 2.25 -19.27 10.54
CA GLY A 232 2.78 -20.08 9.44
C GLY A 232 1.74 -20.57 8.43
N MET A 233 0.47 -20.17 8.56
CA MET A 233 -0.59 -20.55 7.62
C MET A 233 -0.41 -19.91 6.23
N LEU A 234 -0.12 -18.60 6.17
CA LEU A 234 0.17 -17.90 4.92
C LEU A 234 1.68 -17.77 4.71
N ASN A 235 2.16 -18.19 3.54
CA ASN A 235 3.57 -18.13 3.16
C ASN A 235 3.69 -17.50 1.76
N TYR A 236 4.36 -16.37 1.66
CA TYR A 236 4.73 -15.78 0.38
C TYR A 236 6.09 -16.33 -0.08
N GLU A 237 6.19 -16.72 -1.35
CA GLU A 237 7.41 -17.20 -1.99
C GLU A 237 7.83 -16.21 -3.07
N ILE A 238 8.96 -15.53 -2.90
CA ILE A 238 9.48 -14.60 -3.93
C ILE A 238 10.11 -15.42 -5.05
N VAL A 239 9.40 -15.58 -6.17
CA VAL A 239 9.81 -16.44 -7.29
C VAL A 239 10.55 -15.69 -8.40
N TYR A 240 10.32 -14.37 -8.51
CA TYR A 240 10.99 -13.50 -9.47
C TYR A 240 11.22 -12.12 -8.85
N THR A 241 12.32 -11.48 -9.23
CA THR A 241 12.60 -10.07 -8.94
C THR A 241 13.10 -9.39 -10.22
N THR A 242 12.58 -8.20 -10.55
CA THR A 242 13.06 -7.37 -11.67
C THR A 242 13.25 -5.94 -11.19
N VAL A 243 14.48 -5.43 -11.30
CA VAL A 243 14.79 -4.03 -11.02
C VAL A 243 14.82 -3.26 -12.35
N VAL A 244 14.02 -2.22 -12.45
CA VAL A 244 13.89 -1.32 -13.60
C VAL A 244 14.79 -0.11 -13.34
N THR A 245 15.93 -0.09 -14.01
CA THR A 245 16.99 0.91 -13.81
C THR A 245 17.05 1.94 -14.93
N ASP A 246 16.42 1.65 -16.07
CA ASP A 246 16.53 2.40 -17.33
C ASP A 246 15.40 3.43 -17.55
N GLY A 247 14.49 3.60 -16.60
CA GLY A 247 13.54 4.70 -16.66
C GLY A 247 12.47 4.74 -15.57
N TRP A 248 11.81 5.90 -15.54
CA TRP A 248 10.65 6.19 -14.70
C TRP A 248 9.39 5.52 -15.26
N PRO A 249 8.43 5.10 -14.41
CA PRO A 249 7.18 4.51 -14.87
C PRO A 249 6.39 5.49 -15.76
N ARG A 250 5.65 4.94 -16.72
CA ARG A 250 4.79 5.69 -17.64
C ARG A 250 3.49 6.06 -16.94
N LYS A 251 3.10 7.34 -16.97
CA LYS A 251 1.78 7.79 -16.52
C LYS A 251 0.71 7.55 -17.58
N ILE A 252 -0.55 7.56 -17.16
CA ILE A 252 -1.73 7.21 -17.97
C ILE A 252 -1.88 8.03 -19.26
N ASP A 253 -1.35 9.25 -19.28
CA ASP A 253 -1.35 10.17 -20.42
C ASP A 253 -0.12 10.03 -21.34
N GLY A 254 0.83 9.17 -20.99
CA GLY A 254 2.09 9.00 -21.70
C GLY A 254 3.29 9.70 -21.09
N PHE A 255 3.10 10.57 -20.09
CA PHE A 255 4.21 11.26 -19.44
C PHE A 255 5.16 10.28 -18.74
N ARG A 256 6.45 10.62 -18.74
CA ARG A 256 7.50 10.01 -17.91
C ARG A 256 8.40 11.14 -17.42
N TYR A 257 8.73 11.15 -16.14
CA TYR A 257 9.73 12.08 -15.62
C TYR A 257 11.08 11.84 -16.29
N SER A 258 11.86 12.92 -16.46
CA SER A 258 13.32 12.85 -16.44
C SER A 258 13.85 12.90 -14.99
N GLU A 259 15.11 12.52 -14.80
CA GLU A 259 15.80 12.65 -13.51
C GLU A 259 15.73 14.09 -12.95
N ALA A 260 15.96 15.09 -13.79
CA ALA A 260 15.97 16.49 -13.37
C ALA A 260 14.58 16.98 -12.90
N GLU A 261 13.51 16.58 -13.59
CA GLU A 261 12.14 16.89 -13.21
C GLU A 261 11.77 16.18 -11.92
N TYR A 262 12.02 14.88 -11.80
CA TYR A 262 11.66 14.12 -10.61
C TYR A 262 12.38 14.63 -9.35
N LEU A 263 13.69 14.85 -9.42
CA LEU A 263 14.45 15.43 -8.31
C LEU A 263 14.03 16.89 -8.03
N GLY A 264 13.46 17.59 -9.01
CA GLY A 264 12.78 18.88 -8.79
C GLY A 264 11.49 18.75 -7.99
N VAL A 265 10.65 17.75 -8.31
CA VAL A 265 9.40 17.46 -7.58
C VAL A 265 9.68 17.01 -6.13
N ILE A 266 10.62 16.09 -5.91
CA ILE A 266 11.01 15.65 -4.55
C ILE A 266 11.43 16.85 -3.69
N ARG A 267 12.30 17.72 -4.23
CA ARG A 267 12.74 18.97 -3.56
C ARG A 267 11.65 20.04 -3.44
N GLY A 268 10.50 19.87 -4.10
CA GLY A 268 9.42 20.86 -4.13
C GLY A 268 9.74 22.13 -4.92
N THR A 269 10.74 22.08 -5.82
CA THR A 269 11.09 23.20 -6.70
C THR A 269 10.32 23.20 -8.01
N VAL A 270 9.64 22.08 -8.33
CA VAL A 270 8.77 21.87 -9.50
C VAL A 270 7.48 21.22 -8.99
N PRO A 271 6.29 21.61 -9.45
CA PRO A 271 5.05 20.92 -9.09
C PRO A 271 5.02 19.48 -9.69
N PRO A 272 4.38 18.51 -9.02
CA PRO A 272 4.18 17.18 -9.59
C PRO A 272 3.30 17.23 -10.84
N HIS A 273 3.49 16.25 -11.74
CA HIS A 273 2.69 16.11 -12.96
C HIS A 273 1.28 15.56 -12.66
N THR A 274 0.28 16.08 -13.36
CA THR A 274 -1.13 15.68 -13.27
C THR A 274 -1.67 15.38 -14.68
N PRO A 275 -2.36 14.24 -14.92
CA PRO A 275 -2.76 13.21 -13.96
C PRO A 275 -1.57 12.40 -13.44
N ASP A 276 -1.56 12.10 -12.14
CA ASP A 276 -0.42 11.39 -11.51
C ASP A 276 -0.42 9.87 -11.83
N ASN A 277 -1.57 9.27 -12.10
CA ASN A 277 -1.76 7.81 -12.24
C ASN A 277 -0.77 7.14 -13.20
N VAL A 278 -0.27 5.97 -12.81
CA VAL A 278 0.55 5.10 -13.66
C VAL A 278 -0.30 4.38 -14.71
N ASP A 279 0.28 4.12 -15.88
CA ASP A 279 -0.30 3.27 -16.92
C ASP A 279 -0.16 1.79 -16.54
N TYR A 280 -1.01 1.33 -15.63
CA TYR A 280 -1.08 -0.08 -15.22
C TYR A 280 -1.32 -1.01 -16.42
N ASN A 281 -2.07 -0.58 -17.44
CA ASN A 281 -2.33 -1.40 -18.62
C ASN A 281 -1.03 -1.70 -19.40
N ALA A 282 -0.18 -0.69 -19.62
CA ALA A 282 1.13 -0.89 -20.23
C ALA A 282 2.07 -1.75 -19.36
N ILE A 283 1.94 -1.69 -18.03
CA ILE A 283 2.74 -2.53 -17.12
C ILE A 283 2.32 -4.00 -17.24
N VAL A 284 1.02 -4.34 -17.13
CA VAL A 284 0.56 -5.74 -17.18
C VAL A 284 0.71 -6.39 -18.56
N ASN A 285 0.69 -5.57 -19.62
CA ASN A 285 0.96 -6.00 -21.00
C ASN A 285 2.44 -5.90 -21.41
N SER A 286 3.34 -5.47 -20.53
CA SER A 286 4.77 -5.35 -20.82
C SER A 286 5.38 -6.73 -21.14
N PRO A 287 5.98 -6.94 -22.34
CA PRO A 287 6.66 -8.20 -22.66
C PRO A 287 7.87 -8.50 -21.77
N VAL A 288 8.44 -7.48 -21.12
CA VAL A 288 9.58 -7.62 -20.19
C VAL A 288 9.12 -8.23 -18.87
N PHE A 289 7.95 -7.82 -18.36
CA PHE A 289 7.42 -8.33 -17.11
C PHE A 289 6.62 -9.63 -17.32
N ASP A 290 5.87 -9.73 -18.42
CA ASP A 290 5.00 -10.87 -18.76
C ASP A 290 4.02 -11.23 -17.61
N ILE A 291 3.51 -10.22 -16.87
CA ILE A 291 2.68 -10.44 -15.66
C ILE A 291 1.52 -11.38 -15.97
N CYS A 292 0.74 -11.09 -17.01
CA CYS A 292 -0.37 -11.93 -17.40
C CYS A 292 0.07 -13.31 -17.93
N GLY A 293 1.16 -13.42 -18.70
CA GLY A 293 1.62 -14.73 -19.19
C GLY A 293 2.13 -15.63 -18.07
N ARG A 294 2.94 -15.11 -17.15
CA ARG A 294 3.41 -15.81 -15.94
C ARG A 294 2.26 -16.27 -15.06
N ALA A 295 1.27 -15.41 -14.84
CA ALA A 295 0.06 -15.71 -14.09
C ALA A 295 -0.74 -16.85 -14.75
N ASN A 296 -0.96 -16.75 -16.07
CA ASN A 296 -1.69 -17.74 -16.86
C ASN A 296 -0.99 -19.12 -16.87
N ARG A 297 0.34 -19.15 -16.69
CA ARG A 297 1.16 -20.39 -16.59
C ARG A 297 1.31 -20.92 -15.16
N GLY A 298 0.73 -20.27 -14.15
CA GLY A 298 0.86 -20.68 -12.74
C GLY A 298 2.27 -20.47 -12.15
N GLU A 299 3.08 -19.62 -12.79
CA GLU A 299 4.41 -19.25 -12.33
C GLU A 299 4.34 -18.20 -11.22
N ILE A 300 3.34 -17.31 -11.28
CA ILE A 300 3.09 -16.27 -10.29
C ILE A 300 1.61 -16.25 -9.89
N ASP A 301 1.36 -15.68 -8.73
CA ASP A 301 0.07 -15.55 -8.08
C ASP A 301 -0.27 -14.09 -7.72
N GLU A 302 0.76 -13.25 -7.61
CA GLU A 302 0.68 -11.88 -7.09
C GLU A 302 1.89 -11.07 -7.54
N VAL A 303 1.75 -9.74 -7.63
CA VAL A 303 2.86 -8.82 -7.98
C VAL A 303 3.03 -7.74 -6.91
N TRP A 304 4.26 -7.50 -6.44
CA TRP A 304 4.61 -6.35 -5.57
C TRP A 304 5.48 -5.38 -6.37
N ILE A 305 5.02 -4.14 -6.56
CA ILE A 305 5.71 -3.10 -7.33
C ILE A 305 6.23 -2.01 -6.39
N TYR A 306 7.51 -2.10 -6.03
CA TYR A 306 8.20 -1.06 -5.29
C TYR A 306 8.36 0.19 -6.15
N ASN A 307 7.89 1.32 -5.64
CA ASN A 307 7.74 2.57 -6.39
C ASN A 307 7.96 3.80 -5.49
N GLY A 308 8.43 4.90 -6.06
CA GLY A 308 8.63 6.16 -5.35
C GLY A 308 7.40 7.08 -5.33
N PRO A 309 7.40 8.13 -4.50
CA PRO A 309 6.36 9.17 -4.51
C PRO A 309 6.16 9.73 -5.92
N TRP A 310 4.93 10.10 -6.27
CA TRP A 310 4.57 10.61 -7.59
C TRP A 310 4.84 9.65 -8.76
N PHE A 311 5.04 8.34 -8.52
CA PHE A 311 5.10 7.35 -9.61
C PHE A 311 3.71 7.00 -10.15
N GLY A 312 2.64 7.30 -9.40
CA GLY A 312 1.27 7.08 -9.83
C GLY A 312 0.67 5.73 -9.46
N PHE A 313 1.33 4.94 -8.62
CA PHE A 313 0.80 3.66 -8.15
C PHE A 313 -0.20 3.86 -7.00
N TYR A 314 -1.21 3.01 -6.99
CA TYR A 314 -2.07 2.74 -5.84
C TYR A 314 -1.38 1.74 -4.91
N GLU A 315 -1.73 1.83 -3.62
CA GLU A 315 -1.25 0.88 -2.60
C GLU A 315 -1.65 -0.57 -2.90
N SER A 316 -2.83 -0.75 -3.51
CA SER A 316 -3.21 -1.99 -4.18
C SER A 316 -4.13 -1.74 -5.38
N THR A 317 -4.12 -2.67 -6.33
CA THR A 317 -5.11 -2.82 -7.42
C THR A 317 -5.24 -4.30 -7.80
N LEU A 318 -6.17 -4.61 -8.70
CA LEU A 318 -6.50 -5.97 -9.12
C LEU A 318 -6.65 -6.03 -10.65
N VAL A 319 -5.96 -6.96 -11.30
CA VAL A 319 -6.07 -7.22 -12.75
C VAL A 319 -6.68 -8.60 -12.99
N GLY A 320 -7.44 -8.76 -14.08
CA GLY A 320 -8.00 -10.04 -14.51
C GLY A 320 -9.52 -10.04 -14.73
N PRO A 321 -10.11 -11.19 -15.08
CA PRO A 321 -11.53 -11.31 -15.41
C PRO A 321 -12.40 -11.08 -14.17
N ASN A 322 -13.40 -10.20 -14.30
CA ASN A 322 -14.31 -9.79 -13.21
C ASN A 322 -13.58 -9.16 -12.01
N ALA A 323 -12.42 -8.53 -12.24
CA ALA A 323 -11.72 -7.78 -11.21
C ALA A 323 -12.65 -6.72 -10.59
N TYR A 324 -12.61 -6.62 -9.27
CA TYR A 324 -13.43 -5.74 -8.45
C TYR A 324 -12.55 -4.71 -7.74
N PHE A 325 -13.18 -3.70 -7.14
CA PHE A 325 -12.50 -2.66 -6.39
C PHE A 325 -11.56 -3.25 -5.32
N TYR A 326 -10.29 -2.85 -5.33
CA TYR A 326 -9.23 -3.47 -4.52
C TYR A 326 -8.27 -2.39 -3.99
N ASN A 327 -8.77 -1.58 -3.07
CA ASN A 327 -8.36 -0.21 -2.74
C ASN A 327 -8.46 0.80 -3.89
N SER A 328 -8.40 0.36 -5.14
CA SER A 328 -8.53 1.20 -6.34
C SER A 328 -9.48 0.59 -7.38
N PRO A 329 -9.83 1.34 -8.44
CA PRO A 329 -10.39 0.76 -9.65
C PRO A 329 -9.54 -0.42 -10.16
N PRO A 330 -10.16 -1.45 -10.76
CA PRO A 330 -9.43 -2.52 -11.44
C PRO A 330 -8.52 -1.99 -12.56
N VAL A 331 -7.43 -2.70 -12.84
CA VAL A 331 -6.57 -2.37 -13.99
C VAL A 331 -7.39 -2.43 -15.29
N PRO A 332 -7.45 -1.35 -16.09
CA PRO A 332 -8.29 -1.31 -17.28
C PRO A 332 -7.79 -2.28 -18.36
N GLY A 333 -8.72 -2.79 -19.17
CA GLY A 333 -8.41 -3.61 -20.34
C GLY A 333 -7.99 -2.78 -21.58
N PRO A 334 -7.50 -3.42 -22.65
CA PRO A 334 -7.36 -4.87 -22.82
C PRO A 334 -6.11 -5.43 -22.13
N HIS A 335 -6.20 -6.65 -21.60
CA HIS A 335 -5.05 -7.39 -21.04
C HIS A 335 -5.26 -8.90 -21.21
N THR A 336 -4.19 -9.70 -21.18
CA THR A 336 -4.26 -11.16 -21.42
C THR A 336 -4.42 -12.02 -20.16
N CYS A 337 -4.56 -11.42 -18.97
CA CYS A 337 -4.70 -12.12 -17.70
C CYS A 337 -6.00 -12.96 -17.67
N ASN A 338 -5.89 -14.27 -17.47
CA ASN A 338 -7.01 -15.23 -17.44
C ASN A 338 -7.53 -15.54 -16.02
N ARG A 339 -6.86 -15.01 -15.00
CA ARG A 339 -7.19 -15.13 -13.58
C ARG A 339 -6.97 -13.79 -12.87
N LEU A 340 -7.53 -13.64 -11.67
CA LEU A 340 -7.30 -12.47 -10.85
C LEU A 340 -5.91 -12.50 -10.24
N ILE A 341 -5.20 -11.37 -10.30
CA ILE A 341 -3.85 -11.18 -9.75
C ILE A 341 -3.82 -9.86 -8.97
N PRO A 342 -3.61 -9.89 -7.65
CA PRO A 342 -3.39 -8.67 -6.88
C PRO A 342 -2.07 -8.01 -7.30
N ILE A 343 -2.07 -6.69 -7.34
CA ILE A 343 -0.87 -5.87 -7.53
C ILE A 343 -0.77 -4.93 -6.32
N MET A 344 0.34 -4.97 -5.59
CA MET A 344 0.61 -4.12 -4.43
C MET A 344 1.63 -3.05 -4.77
N GLY A 345 1.49 -1.84 -4.22
CA GLY A 345 2.39 -0.72 -4.44
C GLY A 345 3.14 -0.25 -3.18
N PRO A 346 3.98 -1.06 -2.52
CA PRO A 346 4.78 -0.61 -1.39
C PRO A 346 5.78 0.48 -1.80
N SER A 347 5.99 1.48 -0.95
CA SER A 347 6.97 2.54 -1.18
C SER A 347 8.21 2.35 -0.30
N PRO A 348 9.42 2.21 -0.87
CA PRO A 348 10.67 2.16 -0.08
C PRO A 348 11.02 3.51 0.54
N GLU A 349 10.35 4.59 0.11
CA GLU A 349 10.38 5.88 0.82
C GLU A 349 9.86 5.76 2.26
N ARG A 350 9.13 4.68 2.54
CA ARG A 350 8.60 4.31 3.84
C ARG A 350 9.00 2.90 4.25
N SER A 351 8.57 2.55 5.45
CA SER A 351 8.96 1.39 6.24
C SER A 351 7.91 0.27 6.18
N LEU A 352 8.16 -0.80 6.93
CA LEU A 352 7.28 -1.96 7.00
C LEU A 352 5.83 -1.63 7.39
N ASP A 353 5.60 -0.70 8.31
CA ASP A 353 4.25 -0.29 8.73
C ASP A 353 3.39 0.24 7.56
N SER A 354 3.90 1.17 6.75
CA SER A 354 3.22 1.59 5.52
C SER A 354 3.06 0.44 4.53
N ALA A 355 4.09 -0.40 4.35
CA ALA A 355 4.00 -1.54 3.43
C ALA A 355 2.90 -2.54 3.83
N ILE A 356 2.75 -2.84 5.12
CA ILE A 356 1.69 -3.69 5.68
C ILE A 356 0.33 -3.00 5.66
N HIS A 357 0.27 -1.66 5.81
CA HIS A 357 -0.97 -0.87 5.69
C HIS A 357 -1.68 -1.14 4.35
N ASN A 358 -0.93 -1.16 3.24
CA ASN A 358 -1.45 -1.46 1.91
C ASN A 358 -2.21 -2.81 1.86
N PHE A 359 -1.70 -3.84 2.55
CA PHE A 359 -2.38 -5.15 2.62
C PHE A 359 -3.66 -5.09 3.47
N GLY A 360 -3.76 -4.14 4.41
CA GLY A 360 -4.98 -3.85 5.15
C GLY A 360 -6.11 -3.41 4.25
N HIS A 361 -5.86 -2.46 3.34
CA HIS A 361 -6.86 -2.06 2.34
C HIS A 361 -7.26 -3.17 1.37
N ARG A 362 -6.34 -4.09 1.05
CA ARG A 362 -6.69 -5.36 0.39
C ARG A 362 -7.74 -6.12 1.18
N VAL A 363 -7.56 -6.27 2.49
CA VAL A 363 -8.48 -7.02 3.35
C VAL A 363 -9.82 -6.31 3.40
N GLU A 364 -9.82 -5.00 3.62
CA GLU A 364 -11.03 -4.19 3.67
C GLU A 364 -11.84 -4.29 2.37
N SER A 365 -11.18 -4.15 1.23
CA SER A 365 -11.82 -4.25 -0.10
C SER A 365 -12.33 -5.66 -0.39
N THR A 366 -11.54 -6.68 -0.04
CA THR A 366 -11.90 -8.10 -0.25
C THR A 366 -13.07 -8.51 0.64
N MET A 367 -13.07 -8.14 1.92
CA MET A 367 -14.17 -8.50 2.82
C MET A 367 -15.43 -7.67 2.53
N THR A 368 -15.28 -6.42 2.09
CA THR A 368 -16.38 -5.62 1.51
C THR A 368 -16.98 -6.31 0.28
N LYS A 369 -16.15 -6.89 -0.60
CA LYS A 369 -16.62 -7.69 -1.75
C LYS A 369 -17.33 -8.98 -1.33
N VAL A 370 -16.78 -9.70 -0.34
CA VAL A 370 -17.36 -10.96 0.19
C VAL A 370 -18.75 -10.74 0.81
N TYR A 371 -18.91 -9.70 1.63
CA TYR A 371 -20.19 -9.41 2.30
C TYR A 371 -21.10 -8.45 1.52
N GLY A 372 -20.63 -7.90 0.40
CA GLY A 372 -21.37 -6.97 -0.45
C GLY A 372 -21.44 -5.52 0.04
N SER A 373 -20.93 -5.22 1.24
CA SER A 373 -20.92 -3.85 1.80
C SER A 373 -19.95 -3.67 2.96
N TRP A 374 -19.65 -2.41 3.26
CA TRP A 374 -19.06 -1.95 4.51
C TRP A 374 -19.58 -0.55 4.82
N GLN A 375 -20.47 -0.43 5.80
CA GLN A 375 -20.99 0.85 6.27
C GLN A 375 -20.55 1.09 7.72
N GLN A 376 -19.98 2.27 7.98
CA GLN A 376 -19.73 2.73 9.34
C GLN A 376 -21.06 2.89 10.09
N ASN A 377 -21.05 2.77 11.41
CA ASN A 377 -22.26 2.80 12.25
C ASN A 377 -23.28 1.68 11.94
N ARG A 378 -22.82 0.53 11.45
CA ARG A 378 -23.64 -0.66 11.14
C ARG A 378 -22.92 -1.94 11.55
N THR A 379 -23.68 -3.01 11.78
CA THR A 379 -23.20 -4.37 12.10
C THR A 379 -24.06 -5.44 11.43
N ALA A 380 -24.50 -5.18 10.18
CA ALA A 380 -25.47 -6.02 9.48
C ALA A 380 -24.91 -7.43 9.14
N HIS A 381 -23.58 -7.56 9.11
CA HIS A 381 -22.86 -8.80 8.87
C HIS A 381 -21.50 -8.79 9.59
N ASN A 382 -20.82 -9.95 9.61
CA ASN A 382 -19.65 -10.15 10.45
C ASN A 382 -18.43 -9.29 10.07
N TRP A 383 -18.24 -8.92 8.79
CA TRP A 383 -17.23 -7.92 8.41
C TRP A 383 -17.47 -6.53 9.04
N GLU A 384 -18.71 -6.03 9.05
CA GLU A 384 -19.02 -4.75 9.70
C GLU A 384 -18.83 -4.81 11.22
N ARG A 385 -19.21 -5.92 11.84
CA ARG A 385 -18.94 -6.17 13.27
C ARG A 385 -17.43 -6.20 13.56
N PHE A 386 -16.62 -6.75 12.67
CA PHE A 386 -15.16 -6.78 12.82
C PHE A 386 -14.57 -5.37 12.68
N ALA A 387 -14.94 -4.66 11.62
CA ALA A 387 -14.41 -3.36 11.26
C ALA A 387 -15.04 -2.17 12.02
N LEU A 388 -15.93 -2.42 13.00
CA LEU A 388 -16.65 -1.40 13.75
C LEU A 388 -15.70 -0.53 14.57
N VAL A 389 -15.76 0.78 14.38
CA VAL A 389 -15.02 1.78 15.17
C VAL A 389 -16.02 2.68 15.88
N ARG A 390 -16.03 2.70 17.22
CA ARG A 390 -16.94 3.51 18.04
C ARG A 390 -16.92 5.00 17.67
N ALA A 391 -15.76 5.57 17.36
CA ALA A 391 -15.63 6.97 16.94
C ALA A 391 -16.34 7.30 15.61
N LEU A 392 -16.49 6.30 14.73
CA LEU A 392 -17.21 6.40 13.46
C LEU A 392 -18.65 5.85 13.56
N SER A 393 -19.04 5.33 14.72
CA SER A 393 -20.24 4.52 14.93
C SER A 393 -21.03 4.97 16.18
N PRO A 394 -21.63 6.18 16.17
CA PRO A 394 -22.24 6.78 17.35
C PRO A 394 -23.43 6.00 17.95
N ASN A 395 -24.02 5.04 17.23
CA ASN A 395 -25.09 4.18 17.76
C ASN A 395 -24.55 3.03 18.63
N TYR A 396 -23.23 2.87 18.73
CA TYR A 396 -22.57 1.76 19.43
C TYR A 396 -21.72 2.28 20.59
N SER A 397 -21.79 1.59 21.73
CA SER A 397 -20.98 1.89 22.92
C SER A 397 -19.59 1.22 22.91
N TYR A 398 -19.31 0.39 21.90
CA TYR A 398 -18.13 -0.45 21.77
C TYR A 398 -17.58 -0.43 20.33
N SER A 399 -16.37 -0.96 20.16
CA SER A 399 -15.73 -1.20 18.85
C SER A 399 -15.57 -2.70 18.58
N GLY A 400 -15.41 -3.06 17.31
CA GLY A 400 -14.85 -4.33 16.89
C GLY A 400 -13.33 -4.35 17.06
N CYS A 401 -12.63 -4.96 16.10
CA CYS A 401 -11.19 -4.86 15.95
C CYS A 401 -10.73 -3.54 15.33
N GLY A 402 -11.66 -2.73 14.82
CA GLY A 402 -11.37 -1.48 14.12
C GLY A 402 -11.00 -1.73 12.66
N ASN A 403 -10.46 -0.72 12.00
CA ASN A 403 -10.07 -0.75 10.59
C ASN A 403 -8.60 -0.33 10.45
N ILE A 404 -8.03 -0.33 9.25
CA ILE A 404 -6.59 -0.15 9.09
C ILE A 404 -6.10 1.23 9.54
N HIS A 405 -6.93 2.25 9.37
CA HIS A 405 -6.75 3.62 9.84
C HIS A 405 -6.99 3.78 11.35
N TYR A 406 -8.04 3.16 11.88
CA TYR A 406 -8.56 3.39 13.23
C TYR A 406 -8.45 2.14 14.11
N PRO A 407 -7.62 2.15 15.17
CA PRO A 407 -7.69 1.13 16.20
C PRO A 407 -9.03 1.20 16.95
N PRO A 408 -9.42 0.18 17.73
CA PRO A 408 -10.68 0.16 18.46
C PRO A 408 -10.96 1.41 19.31
N ASN A 409 -9.92 2.01 19.91
CA ASN A 409 -10.03 3.20 20.75
C ASN A 409 -9.65 4.51 20.05
N GLY A 410 -9.35 4.46 18.75
CA GLY A 410 -8.93 5.62 17.95
C GLY A 410 -10.04 6.66 17.87
N SER A 411 -9.65 7.93 18.01
CA SER A 411 -10.56 9.09 17.99
C SER A 411 -10.55 9.84 16.66
N ARG A 412 -9.52 9.62 15.84
CA ARG A 412 -9.27 10.24 14.53
C ARG A 412 -8.42 9.27 13.69
N ASP A 413 -8.15 9.66 12.44
CA ASP A 413 -7.33 8.85 11.54
C ASP A 413 -5.92 8.62 12.10
N TYR A 414 -5.39 7.43 11.85
CA TYR A 414 -4.14 6.88 12.37
C TYR A 414 -3.92 7.07 13.88
N ASP A 415 -4.94 6.95 14.74
CA ASP A 415 -4.79 7.27 16.18
C ASP A 415 -4.26 6.09 17.04
N TYR A 416 -3.27 5.34 16.52
CA TYR A 416 -2.71 4.10 17.12
C TYR A 416 -2.14 4.27 18.54
N ALA A 417 -1.69 5.48 18.89
CA ALA A 417 -1.07 5.77 20.18
C ALA A 417 -2.07 6.24 21.26
N ASN A 418 -3.38 6.22 20.97
CA ASN A 418 -4.39 6.70 21.90
C ASN A 418 -4.45 5.84 23.17
N THR A 419 -4.22 6.46 24.33
CA THR A 419 -4.23 5.76 25.62
C THR A 419 -5.61 5.62 26.24
N ALA A 420 -6.66 6.18 25.64
CA ALA A 420 -8.03 6.09 26.14
C ALA A 420 -8.54 4.64 26.14
N THR A 421 -9.36 4.30 27.13
CA THR A 421 -10.02 3.00 27.21
C THR A 421 -11.25 2.97 26.32
N VAL A 422 -11.45 1.86 25.61
CA VAL A 422 -12.70 1.55 24.90
C VAL A 422 -13.17 0.14 25.27
N LEU A 423 -14.48 -0.11 25.18
CA LEU A 423 -15.01 -1.47 25.17
C LEU A 423 -14.85 -2.06 23.75
N SER A 424 -14.32 -3.27 23.64
CA SER A 424 -14.19 -3.97 22.35
C SER A 424 -14.54 -5.45 22.46
N ASN A 425 -15.22 -5.98 21.44
CA ASN A 425 -15.48 -7.41 21.28
C ASN A 425 -14.49 -8.09 20.29
N CYS A 426 -13.36 -7.46 19.98
CA CYS A 426 -12.40 -7.99 18.99
C CYS A 426 -11.92 -9.43 19.32
N ASP A 427 -11.67 -9.73 20.60
CA ASP A 427 -11.23 -11.05 21.06
C ASP A 427 -12.24 -12.19 20.75
N ASP A 428 -13.53 -11.86 20.57
CA ASP A 428 -14.59 -12.82 20.19
C ASP A 428 -14.42 -13.33 18.75
N PHE A 429 -13.69 -12.62 17.87
CA PHE A 429 -13.43 -13.10 16.50
C PHE A 429 -12.53 -14.34 16.44
N ALA A 430 -11.77 -14.64 17.50
CA ALA A 430 -11.14 -15.94 17.68
C ALA A 430 -12.18 -17.09 17.77
N GLN A 431 -13.47 -16.78 17.97
CA GLN A 431 -14.58 -17.75 17.98
C GLN A 431 -15.35 -17.87 16.66
N TYR A 432 -15.09 -17.01 15.66
CA TYR A 432 -15.75 -17.05 14.35
C TYR A 432 -15.77 -18.50 13.78
N PRO A 433 -16.92 -19.00 13.30
CA PRO A 433 -18.17 -18.28 13.03
C PRO A 433 -19.12 -18.16 14.22
N ASN A 434 -18.83 -18.85 15.33
CA ASN A 434 -19.70 -18.93 16.51
C ASN A 434 -19.47 -17.71 17.43
N LEU A 435 -19.73 -16.52 16.90
CA LEU A 435 -19.60 -15.26 17.63
C LEU A 435 -20.71 -15.10 18.66
N SER A 436 -20.38 -14.51 19.81
CA SER A 436 -21.33 -14.23 20.89
C SER A 436 -22.19 -12.99 20.57
N ASN A 437 -23.15 -12.63 21.43
CA ASN A 437 -23.70 -11.27 21.40
C ASN A 437 -22.59 -10.27 21.82
N PRO A 438 -22.27 -9.23 21.04
CA PRO A 438 -21.19 -8.29 21.36
C PRO A 438 -21.22 -7.76 22.79
N LEU A 439 -22.39 -7.36 23.28
CA LEU A 439 -22.54 -6.71 24.59
C LEU A 439 -22.24 -7.64 25.77
N ASP A 440 -22.27 -8.95 25.55
CA ASP A 440 -22.00 -9.96 26.59
C ASP A 440 -20.50 -10.34 26.67
N VAL A 441 -19.68 -9.93 25.69
CA VAL A 441 -18.26 -10.30 25.55
C VAL A 441 -17.29 -9.14 25.33
N VAL A 442 -17.78 -7.89 25.36
CA VAL A 442 -16.92 -6.70 25.30
C VAL A 442 -15.97 -6.65 26.50
N THR A 443 -14.70 -6.36 26.24
CA THR A 443 -13.68 -6.11 27.28
C THR A 443 -13.09 -4.71 27.16
N PRO A 444 -12.66 -4.07 28.27
CA PRO A 444 -11.97 -2.80 28.23
C PRO A 444 -10.53 -2.98 27.70
N ILE A 445 -10.19 -2.26 26.63
CA ILE A 445 -8.86 -2.26 26.04
C ILE A 445 -8.30 -0.84 25.85
N THR A 446 -6.98 -0.74 25.83
CA THR A 446 -6.20 0.46 25.51
C THR A 446 -5.09 0.08 24.52
N CYS A 447 -4.36 1.08 24.01
CA CYS A 447 -3.27 0.83 23.06
C CYS A 447 -2.12 -0.06 23.58
N SER A 448 -2.05 -0.32 24.89
CA SER A 448 -1.12 -1.30 25.46
C SER A 448 -1.26 -2.72 24.89
N ARG A 449 -2.44 -3.08 24.36
CA ARG A 449 -2.68 -4.35 23.63
C ARG A 449 -1.83 -4.48 22.36
N TRP A 450 -1.27 -3.38 21.86
CA TRP A 450 -0.45 -3.30 20.65
C TRP A 450 0.74 -2.34 20.80
N ASN A 451 1.25 -2.17 22.03
CA ASN A 451 2.38 -1.30 22.39
C ASN A 451 2.21 0.20 22.04
N CYS A 452 1.00 0.65 21.69
CA CYS A 452 0.71 2.01 21.25
C CYS A 452 1.43 2.45 19.96
N ASP A 453 1.87 1.47 19.17
CA ASP A 453 2.58 1.65 17.90
C ASP A 453 1.68 1.31 16.69
N HIS A 454 2.03 1.82 15.51
CA HIS A 454 1.37 1.51 14.23
C HIS A 454 1.58 0.05 13.83
N LEU A 455 2.82 -0.42 13.66
CA LEU A 455 3.09 -1.82 13.26
C LEU A 455 2.55 -2.80 14.30
N GLY A 456 2.67 -2.46 15.58
CA GLY A 456 2.03 -3.17 16.68
C GLY A 456 0.51 -3.30 16.49
N PHE A 457 -0.18 -2.22 16.12
CA PHE A 457 -1.62 -2.27 15.83
C PHE A 457 -1.93 -3.14 14.61
N LEU A 458 -1.12 -3.08 13.55
CA LEU A 458 -1.29 -3.96 12.39
C LEU A 458 -1.13 -5.44 12.81
N GLU A 459 -0.12 -5.77 13.61
CA GLU A 459 0.07 -7.12 14.16
C GLU A 459 -1.12 -7.57 15.04
N PHE A 460 -1.69 -6.68 15.84
CA PHE A 460 -2.94 -6.94 16.57
C PHE A 460 -4.09 -7.20 15.60
N TRP A 461 -4.35 -6.32 14.64
CA TRP A 461 -5.50 -6.39 13.74
C TRP A 461 -5.48 -7.65 12.86
N PHE A 462 -4.35 -7.93 12.20
CA PHE A 462 -4.19 -9.12 11.36
C PHE A 462 -4.30 -10.43 12.16
N ARG A 463 -3.85 -10.49 13.42
CA ARG A 463 -4.01 -11.69 14.27
C ARG A 463 -5.47 -12.03 14.62
N HIS A 464 -6.39 -11.06 14.57
CA HIS A 464 -7.80 -11.30 14.87
C HIS A 464 -8.63 -11.68 13.62
N ILE A 465 -8.03 -11.67 12.44
CA ILE A 465 -8.70 -12.12 11.21
C ILE A 465 -9.00 -13.64 11.32
N PRO A 466 -10.26 -14.07 11.14
CA PRO A 466 -10.65 -15.48 11.23
C PRO A 466 -9.84 -16.42 10.33
N ALA A 467 -9.38 -17.53 10.90
CA ALA A 467 -8.50 -18.51 10.26
C ALA A 467 -8.94 -19.98 10.49
N LYS A 468 -10.17 -20.23 10.98
CA LYS A 468 -10.64 -21.61 11.24
C LYS A 468 -11.07 -22.31 9.96
N GLN A 469 -11.06 -23.64 9.94
CA GLN A 469 -11.60 -24.43 8.82
C GLN A 469 -13.14 -24.48 8.84
N GLY A 470 -13.74 -24.79 7.68
CA GLY A 470 -15.18 -24.95 7.51
C GLY A 470 -15.92 -23.66 7.17
N CYS A 471 -17.22 -23.62 7.50
CA CYS A 471 -18.15 -22.55 7.13
C CYS A 471 -18.84 -21.90 8.31
N GLY A 472 -19.17 -20.62 8.13
CA GLY A 472 -20.13 -19.92 8.96
C GLY A 472 -21.57 -20.15 8.51
N SER A 473 -22.50 -19.88 9.43
CA SER A 473 -23.94 -19.83 9.12
C SER A 473 -24.32 -18.69 8.18
N ASP A 474 -23.40 -17.75 7.94
CA ASP A 474 -23.46 -16.68 6.94
C ASP A 474 -23.03 -17.13 5.54
N THR A 475 -22.70 -18.42 5.34
CA THR A 475 -22.18 -19.02 4.10
C THR A 475 -20.81 -18.49 3.65
N VAL A 476 -20.08 -17.83 4.54
CA VAL A 476 -18.69 -17.40 4.32
C VAL A 476 -17.74 -18.41 4.94
N ALA A 477 -16.58 -18.64 4.31
CA ALA A 477 -15.58 -19.55 4.83
C ALA A 477 -15.01 -19.04 6.17
N ASN A 478 -14.76 -19.96 7.11
CA ASN A 478 -14.24 -19.65 8.45
C ASN A 478 -12.79 -19.11 8.44
N ASN A 479 -12.09 -19.27 7.33
CA ASN A 479 -10.75 -18.76 7.09
C ASN A 479 -10.81 -17.62 6.07
N TRP A 480 -10.90 -16.38 6.55
CA TRP A 480 -11.01 -15.21 5.67
C TRP A 480 -9.74 -14.95 4.85
N TRP A 481 -8.58 -15.45 5.30
CA TRP A 481 -7.31 -15.36 4.57
C TRP A 481 -7.35 -16.04 3.20
N LYS A 482 -8.26 -17.01 2.99
CA LYS A 482 -8.50 -17.61 1.66
C LYS A 482 -8.89 -16.56 0.64
N TYR A 483 -9.86 -15.69 0.97
CA TYR A 483 -10.29 -14.61 0.08
C TYR A 483 -9.18 -13.58 -0.17
N MET A 484 -8.39 -13.25 0.86
CA MET A 484 -7.31 -12.25 0.77
C MET A 484 -6.11 -12.71 -0.06
N SER A 485 -5.90 -14.02 -0.12
CA SER A 485 -4.81 -14.66 -0.87
C SER A 485 -5.25 -15.07 -2.28
N MET A 486 -6.52 -15.43 -2.45
CA MET A 486 -7.14 -15.90 -3.69
C MET A 486 -8.42 -15.06 -3.95
N PRO A 487 -8.29 -13.84 -4.49
CA PRO A 487 -9.40 -12.90 -4.68
C PRO A 487 -10.52 -13.45 -5.57
N GLU A 488 -10.25 -14.45 -6.41
CA GLU A 488 -11.26 -15.18 -7.18
C GLU A 488 -12.37 -15.78 -6.31
N LEU A 489 -12.04 -16.16 -5.06
CA LEU A 489 -13.00 -16.72 -4.11
C LEU A 489 -14.02 -15.68 -3.62
N ALA A 490 -13.66 -14.39 -3.62
CA ALA A 490 -14.56 -13.29 -3.25
C ALA A 490 -15.64 -13.01 -4.32
N LEU A 491 -15.49 -13.55 -5.53
CA LEU A 491 -16.53 -13.50 -6.56
C LEU A 491 -17.70 -14.44 -6.28
N SER A 492 -17.49 -15.49 -5.49
CA SER A 492 -18.53 -16.45 -5.09
C SER A 492 -18.23 -17.03 -3.69
N PRO A 493 -18.50 -16.25 -2.62
CA PRO A 493 -18.16 -16.65 -1.26
C PRO A 493 -18.86 -17.94 -0.81
N SER A 494 -20.12 -18.14 -1.22
CA SER A 494 -20.93 -19.30 -0.87
C SER A 494 -20.42 -20.61 -1.49
N SER A 495 -19.90 -20.59 -2.72
CA SER A 495 -19.27 -21.76 -3.33
C SER A 495 -17.87 -22.03 -2.81
N THR A 496 -17.18 -21.01 -2.28
CA THR A 496 -15.91 -21.17 -1.54
C THR A 496 -16.09 -21.95 -0.23
N CYS A 497 -17.34 -22.02 0.25
CA CYS A 497 -17.74 -22.70 1.46
C CYS A 497 -18.12 -24.19 1.24
N GLN A 498 -18.40 -24.59 0.00
CA GLN A 498 -18.85 -25.95 -0.35
C GLN A 498 -17.68 -26.85 -0.72
#